data_AF-A0A419AU80-F1
#
_entry.id   AF-A0A419AU80-F1
#
_cell.length_a   1.000
_cell.length_b   1.000
_cell.length_c   1.000
_cell.angle_alpha   90.00
_cell.angle_beta   90.00
_cell.angle_gamma   90.00
#
_symmetry.space_group_name_H-M   'P 1'
#
loop_
_entity.id
_entity.type
_entity.pdbx_description
1 polymer ?
#
loop_
_entity_poly.entity_id
_entity_poly.type
_entity_poly.pdbx_seq_one_letter_code
_entity_poly.pdbx_strand_id
1 'polypeptide(L)'
;MSTSVKPSAAADAIHNTREAVRAQPGLGNLTFQMKARSNGGLTVRTETGATIQDGVVDNSRVGKFSNIGDEPAGLLGTDTGMSPTEYIMQALAGCYTATLTMMAAEKGIELDGIELDMNFDINLNGFLGLDSSVRKGAKSIRVDVHLESKSASREELEALVSEMKKNSPIHDTLANPVDVITRLA
;
A
#
# COMPACT_ATOMS: atom_id res chain seq x y z
N MET A 1 -22.91 -1.20 -18.63
CA MET A 1 -22.75 -1.92 -17.36
C MET A 1 -21.28 -2.31 -17.27
N SER A 2 -20.53 -1.68 -16.37
CA SER A 2 -19.13 -2.07 -16.13
C SER A 2 -19.13 -3.48 -15.55
N THR A 3 -18.50 -4.44 -16.22
CA THR A 3 -18.25 -5.76 -15.64
C THR A 3 -17.20 -5.58 -14.55
N SER A 4 -17.64 -5.34 -13.32
CA SER A 4 -16.75 -5.33 -12.15
C SER A 4 -16.04 -6.69 -12.11
N VAL A 5 -14.70 -6.66 -12.17
CA VAL A 5 -13.88 -7.86 -12.07
C VAL A 5 -13.77 -8.22 -10.59
N LYS A 6 -14.22 -9.41 -10.23
CA LYS A 6 -14.19 -9.87 -8.84
C LYS A 6 -12.74 -9.96 -8.32
N PRO A 7 -12.45 -9.46 -7.11
CA PRO A 7 -11.17 -9.69 -6.46
C PRO A 7 -10.95 -11.19 -6.25
N SER A 8 -9.82 -11.71 -6.74
CA SER A 8 -9.50 -13.14 -6.59
C SER A 8 -8.00 -13.37 -6.52
N ALA A 9 -7.63 -14.44 -5.83
CA ALA A 9 -6.28 -14.97 -5.76
C ALA A 9 -6.33 -16.50 -5.75
N ALA A 10 -5.30 -17.15 -6.29
CA ALA A 10 -5.21 -18.60 -6.36
C ALA A 10 -4.69 -19.16 -5.03
N ALA A 11 -5.57 -19.84 -4.27
CA ALA A 11 -5.25 -20.34 -2.93
C ALA A 11 -4.08 -21.36 -2.93
N ASP A 12 -3.98 -22.18 -3.97
CA ASP A 12 -2.86 -23.09 -4.21
C ASP A 12 -1.54 -22.34 -4.45
N ALA A 13 -1.55 -21.25 -5.22
CA ALA A 13 -0.36 -20.42 -5.44
C ALA A 13 0.11 -19.76 -4.13
N ILE A 14 -0.81 -19.29 -3.28
CA ILE A 14 -0.49 -18.74 -1.96
C ILE A 14 0.15 -19.83 -1.08
N HIS A 15 -0.47 -21.00 -1.01
CA HIS A 15 0.05 -22.14 -0.26
C HIS A 15 1.45 -22.54 -0.74
N ASN A 16 1.64 -22.69 -2.05
CA ASN A 16 2.92 -23.06 -2.66
C ASN A 16 4.00 -22.02 -2.36
N THR A 17 3.67 -20.73 -2.37
CA THR A 17 4.59 -19.65 -2.02
C THR A 17 5.03 -19.76 -0.55
N ARG A 18 4.08 -20.04 0.37
CA ARG A 18 4.38 -20.23 1.79
C ARG A 18 5.30 -21.43 2.02
N GLU A 19 5.05 -22.54 1.34
CA GLU A 19 5.88 -23.74 1.48
C GLU A 19 7.27 -23.55 0.85
N ALA A 20 7.38 -22.81 -0.26
CA ALA A 20 8.67 -22.44 -0.83
C ALA A 20 9.52 -21.60 0.14
N VAL A 21 8.92 -20.58 0.77
CA VAL A 21 9.59 -19.76 1.79
C VAL A 21 9.91 -20.58 3.04
N ARG A 22 9.04 -21.52 3.44
CA ARG A 22 9.31 -22.44 4.57
C ARG A 22 10.52 -23.32 4.29
N ALA A 23 10.64 -23.85 3.06
CA ALA A 23 11.75 -24.70 2.64
C ALA A 23 13.06 -23.91 2.47
N GLN A 24 12.99 -22.67 1.97
CA GLN A 24 14.13 -21.76 1.82
C GLN A 24 13.79 -20.39 2.43
N PRO A 25 14.05 -20.19 3.75
CA PRO A 25 13.69 -18.95 4.45
C PRO A 25 14.28 -17.67 3.84
N GLY A 26 15.42 -17.77 3.15
CA GLY A 26 16.04 -16.65 2.43
C GLY A 26 15.13 -16.01 1.38
N LEU A 27 14.22 -16.78 0.77
CA LEU A 27 13.23 -16.28 -0.18
C LEU A 27 12.23 -15.29 0.44
N GLY A 28 12.10 -15.26 1.77
CA GLY A 28 11.31 -14.25 2.47
C GLY A 28 11.94 -12.85 2.47
N ASN A 29 13.23 -12.73 2.15
CA ASN A 29 13.93 -11.45 2.09
C ASN A 29 13.71 -10.80 0.73
N LEU A 30 12.96 -9.70 0.70
CA LEU A 30 12.64 -8.97 -0.52
C LEU A 30 12.96 -7.47 -0.37
N THR A 31 13.68 -6.91 -1.33
CA THR A 31 13.94 -5.48 -1.44
C THR A 31 13.27 -4.92 -2.68
N PHE A 32 12.49 -3.85 -2.51
CA PHE A 32 11.94 -3.08 -3.61
C PHE A 32 12.82 -1.86 -3.88
N GLN A 33 13.01 -1.54 -5.16
CA GLN A 33 13.79 -0.38 -5.57
C GLN A 33 12.92 0.65 -6.29
N MET A 34 13.23 1.91 -6.08
CA MET A 34 12.65 3.04 -6.79
C MET A 34 13.70 4.14 -6.95
N LYS A 35 13.61 4.88 -8.06
CA LYS A 35 14.36 6.12 -8.27
C LYS A 35 13.39 7.28 -8.34
N ALA A 36 13.78 8.41 -7.76
CA ALA A 36 13.06 9.67 -7.85
C ALA A 36 13.99 10.76 -8.39
N ARG A 37 13.43 11.70 -9.14
CA ARG A 37 14.10 12.91 -9.64
C ARG A 37 13.14 14.08 -9.53
N SER A 38 13.64 15.25 -9.15
CA SER A 38 12.86 16.48 -9.29
C SER A 38 12.46 16.65 -10.74
N ASN A 39 11.22 17.09 -10.96
CA ASN A 39 10.66 17.38 -12.28
C ASN A 39 10.27 18.87 -12.41
N GLY A 40 10.86 19.73 -11.57
CA GLY A 40 10.57 21.17 -11.49
C GLY A 40 9.46 21.50 -10.49
N GLY A 41 9.51 22.71 -9.90
CA GLY A 41 8.57 23.10 -8.84
C GLY A 41 8.58 22.12 -7.67
N LEU A 42 7.39 21.78 -7.16
CA LEU A 42 7.19 20.74 -6.14
C LEU A 42 6.93 19.34 -6.75
N THR A 43 7.14 19.18 -8.05
CA THR A 43 6.87 17.91 -8.75
C THR A 43 8.04 16.94 -8.69
N VAL A 44 7.72 15.64 -8.70
CA VAL A 44 8.67 14.54 -8.72
C VAL A 44 8.32 13.55 -9.82
N ARG A 45 9.33 13.05 -10.52
CA ARG A 45 9.21 11.88 -11.40
C ARG A 45 9.82 10.68 -10.71
N THR A 46 9.04 9.61 -10.57
CA THR A 46 9.46 8.35 -9.97
C THR A 46 9.47 7.23 -11.00
N GLU A 47 10.40 6.30 -10.84
CA GLU A 47 10.52 5.11 -11.68
C GLU A 47 10.80 3.90 -10.79
N THR A 48 10.01 2.85 -10.97
CA THR A 48 10.20 1.58 -10.26
C THR A 48 11.41 0.82 -10.80
N GLY A 49 12.16 0.19 -9.90
CA GLY A 49 13.34 -0.64 -10.21
C GLY A 49 13.06 -2.14 -10.11
N ALA A 50 14.15 -2.91 -10.24
CA ALA A 50 14.15 -4.34 -10.00
C ALA A 50 13.85 -4.66 -8.53
N THR A 51 13.35 -5.86 -8.28
CA THR A 51 13.31 -6.44 -6.94
C THR A 51 14.61 -7.19 -6.68
N ILE A 52 15.00 -7.31 -5.42
CA ILE A 52 16.09 -8.20 -4.99
C ILE A 52 15.50 -9.19 -4.02
N GLN A 53 15.54 -10.47 -4.35
CA GLN A 53 15.04 -11.56 -3.51
C GLN A 53 16.20 -12.50 -3.15
N ASP A 54 16.38 -12.77 -1.87
CA ASP A 54 17.49 -13.60 -1.36
C ASP A 54 18.87 -13.14 -1.90
N GLY A 55 19.07 -11.82 -2.01
CA GLY A 55 20.30 -11.22 -2.56
C GLY A 55 20.44 -11.27 -4.09
N VAL A 56 19.51 -11.91 -4.80
CA VAL A 56 19.52 -12.02 -6.26
C VAL A 56 18.63 -10.96 -6.89
N VAL A 57 19.16 -10.22 -7.87
CA VAL A 57 18.39 -9.22 -8.62
C VAL A 57 17.42 -9.92 -9.57
N ASP A 58 16.13 -9.66 -9.36
CA ASP A 58 15.07 -10.11 -10.25
C ASP A 58 14.67 -8.99 -11.23
N ASN A 59 15.05 -9.18 -12.49
CA ASN A 59 14.69 -8.29 -13.59
C ASN A 59 13.43 -8.75 -14.35
N SER A 60 12.79 -9.83 -13.91
CA SER A 60 11.62 -10.42 -14.59
C SER A 60 10.35 -9.60 -14.40
N ARG A 61 10.38 -8.57 -13.52
CA ARG A 61 9.28 -7.63 -13.34
C ARG A 61 8.82 -7.07 -14.68
N VAL A 62 7.68 -7.59 -15.14
CA VAL A 62 7.10 -7.29 -16.46
C VAL A 62 6.80 -5.80 -16.62
N GLY A 63 6.32 -5.16 -15.55
CA GLY A 63 5.98 -3.73 -15.55
C GLY A 63 7.08 -2.85 -14.95
N LYS A 64 7.59 -1.90 -15.76
CA LYS A 64 8.30 -0.72 -15.27
C LYS A 64 7.32 0.44 -15.22
N PHE A 65 6.94 0.84 -14.02
CA PHE A 65 6.02 1.95 -13.78
C PHE A 65 6.79 3.23 -13.53
N SER A 66 6.34 4.32 -14.17
CA SER A 66 6.79 5.68 -13.89
C SER A 66 5.59 6.55 -13.54
N ASN A 67 5.72 7.36 -12.50
CA ASN A 67 4.66 8.24 -12.04
C ASN A 67 5.17 9.67 -11.87
N ILE A 68 4.25 10.64 -12.02
CA ILE A 68 4.45 12.03 -11.63
C ILE A 68 3.68 12.29 -10.34
N GLY A 69 4.37 12.84 -9.36
CA GLY A 69 3.80 13.36 -8.13
C GLY A 69 3.90 14.88 -8.10
N ASP A 70 2.97 15.50 -7.38
CA ASP A 70 2.84 16.95 -7.24
C ASP A 70 2.23 17.26 -5.87
N GLU A 71 1.78 18.49 -5.65
CA GLU A 71 0.88 18.87 -4.57
C GLU A 71 -0.36 19.58 -5.16
N PRO A 72 -1.49 19.62 -4.44
CA PRO A 72 -2.62 20.46 -4.82
C PRO A 72 -2.20 21.94 -4.91
N ALA A 73 -2.88 22.73 -5.74
CA ALA A 73 -2.58 24.15 -5.91
C ALA A 73 -2.64 24.93 -4.58
N GLY A 74 -3.56 24.58 -3.69
CA GLY A 74 -3.67 25.15 -2.34
C GLY A 74 -2.48 24.84 -1.42
N LEU A 75 -1.64 23.86 -1.79
CA LEU A 75 -0.41 23.47 -1.12
C LEU A 75 0.83 23.79 -2.00
N LEU A 76 0.72 24.83 -2.84
CA LEU A 76 1.80 25.38 -3.67
C LEU A 76 2.28 24.50 -4.82
N GLY A 77 1.60 23.37 -5.08
CA GLY A 77 1.87 22.56 -6.27
C GLY A 77 1.08 23.04 -7.49
N THR A 78 1.06 22.21 -8.52
CA THR A 78 0.35 22.49 -9.77
C THR A 78 -0.83 21.58 -10.04
N ASP A 79 -1.16 20.67 -9.11
CA ASP A 79 -2.26 19.72 -9.21
C ASP A 79 -2.18 18.84 -10.48
N THR A 80 -0.96 18.50 -10.90
CA THR A 80 -0.66 17.70 -12.13
C THR A 80 -0.31 16.25 -11.85
N GLY A 81 -0.26 15.86 -10.58
CA GLY A 81 0.06 14.52 -10.12
C GLY A 81 -0.46 14.30 -8.71
N MET A 82 -0.47 13.04 -8.27
CA MET A 82 -0.90 12.72 -6.90
C MET A 82 0.04 13.34 -5.87
N SER A 83 -0.55 13.79 -4.77
CA SER A 83 0.20 14.24 -3.59
C SER A 83 0.93 13.09 -2.88
N PRO A 84 2.03 13.37 -2.17
CA PRO A 84 2.67 12.41 -1.27
C PRO A 84 1.69 11.76 -0.27
N THR A 85 0.72 12.53 0.21
CA THR A 85 -0.32 12.04 1.12
C THR A 85 -1.22 11.01 0.45
N GLU A 86 -1.63 11.27 -0.78
CA GLU A 86 -2.44 10.34 -1.58
C GLU A 86 -1.64 9.10 -1.98
N TYR A 87 -0.34 9.21 -2.22
CA TYR A 87 0.52 8.03 -2.44
C TYR A 87 0.55 7.09 -1.23
N ILE A 88 0.62 7.63 -0.02
CA ILE A 88 0.57 6.83 1.21
C ILE A 88 -0.79 6.11 1.31
N MET A 89 -1.88 6.83 1.05
CA MET A 89 -3.22 6.22 1.06
C MET A 89 -3.36 5.16 -0.05
N GLN A 90 -2.86 5.41 -1.26
CA GLN A 90 -2.88 4.45 -2.35
C GLN A 90 -2.08 3.19 -2.03
N ALA A 91 -0.91 3.33 -1.39
CA ALA A 91 -0.11 2.20 -0.94
C ALA A 91 -0.87 1.35 0.09
N LEU A 92 -1.53 2.00 1.06
CA LEU A 92 -2.36 1.32 2.05
C LEU A 92 -3.57 0.64 1.41
N ALA A 93 -4.26 1.33 0.49
CA ALA A 93 -5.40 0.78 -0.26
C ALA A 93 -5.01 -0.48 -1.03
N GLY A 94 -3.93 -0.43 -1.81
CA GLY A 94 -3.44 -1.59 -2.55
C GLY A 94 -3.07 -2.75 -1.63
N CYS A 95 -2.44 -2.46 -0.49
CA CYS A 95 -2.07 -3.48 0.48
C CYS A 95 -3.29 -4.12 1.16
N TYR A 96 -4.29 -3.33 1.55
CA TYR A 96 -5.54 -3.84 2.11
C TYR A 96 -6.29 -4.71 1.11
N THR A 97 -6.46 -4.24 -0.13
CA THR A 97 -7.12 -5.01 -1.19
C THR A 97 -6.42 -6.35 -1.42
N ALA A 98 -5.09 -6.36 -1.55
CA ALA A 98 -4.32 -7.60 -1.73
C ALA A 98 -4.47 -8.54 -0.53
N THR A 99 -4.33 -8.02 0.70
CA THR A 99 -4.41 -8.79 1.95
C THR A 99 -5.78 -9.43 2.11
N LEU A 100 -6.86 -8.64 1.94
CA LEU A 100 -8.24 -9.12 2.02
C LEU A 100 -8.53 -10.19 0.98
N THR A 101 -8.10 -9.97 -0.27
CA THR A 101 -8.29 -10.91 -1.37
C THR A 101 -7.59 -12.25 -1.10
N MET A 102 -6.35 -12.20 -0.63
CA MET A 102 -5.57 -13.41 -0.29
C MET A 102 -6.19 -14.17 0.88
N MET A 103 -6.55 -13.48 1.96
CA MET A 103 -7.18 -14.10 3.13
C MET A 103 -8.54 -14.71 2.79
N ALA A 104 -9.35 -14.03 1.97
CA ALA A 104 -10.62 -14.57 1.51
C ALA A 104 -10.41 -15.86 0.70
N ALA A 105 -9.46 -15.86 -0.25
CA ALA A 105 -9.12 -17.04 -1.03
C ALA A 105 -8.64 -18.22 -0.17
N GLU A 106 -7.76 -17.97 0.82
CA GLU A 106 -7.30 -19.02 1.76
C GLU A 106 -8.44 -19.60 2.61
N LYS A 107 -9.46 -18.80 2.93
CA LYS A 107 -10.64 -19.23 3.69
C LYS A 107 -11.77 -19.77 2.80
N GLY A 108 -11.60 -19.80 1.48
CA GLY A 108 -12.63 -20.23 0.53
C GLY A 108 -13.81 -19.26 0.41
N ILE A 109 -13.63 -17.99 0.78
CA ILE A 109 -14.63 -16.93 0.66
C ILE A 109 -14.50 -16.25 -0.71
N GLU A 110 -15.60 -16.19 -1.47
CA GLU A 110 -15.67 -15.46 -2.73
C GLU A 110 -16.11 -14.01 -2.48
N LEU A 111 -15.24 -13.04 -2.79
CA LEU A 111 -15.59 -11.62 -2.75
C LEU A 111 -16.13 -11.17 -4.11
N ASP A 112 -17.24 -10.44 -4.09
CA ASP A 112 -17.82 -9.78 -5.26
C ASP A 112 -17.26 -8.36 -5.44
N GLY A 113 -16.77 -7.72 -4.36
CA GLY A 113 -16.23 -6.36 -4.40
C GLY A 113 -15.46 -5.97 -3.13
N ILE A 114 -14.49 -5.06 -3.31
CA ILE A 114 -13.76 -4.37 -2.23
C ILE A 114 -13.75 -2.88 -2.59
N GLU A 115 -14.24 -2.04 -1.68
CA GLU A 115 -14.17 -0.58 -1.77
C GLU A 115 -13.62 0.00 -0.47
N LEU A 116 -12.83 1.07 -0.57
CA LEU A 116 -12.13 1.69 0.55
C LEU A 116 -12.33 3.21 0.49
N ASP A 117 -13.01 3.76 1.48
CA ASP A 117 -13.09 5.21 1.68
C ASP A 117 -12.02 5.65 2.67
N MET A 118 -11.13 6.54 2.25
CA MET A 118 -9.90 6.84 2.99
C MET A 118 -9.75 8.32 3.28
N ASN A 119 -9.32 8.63 4.50
CA ASN A 119 -9.03 9.99 4.94
C ASN A 119 -7.66 10.03 5.60
N PHE A 120 -6.89 11.08 5.33
CA PHE A 120 -5.60 11.36 5.97
C PHE A 120 -5.65 12.72 6.65
N ASP A 121 -5.65 12.72 7.98
CA ASP A 121 -5.63 13.96 8.74
C ASP A 121 -4.21 14.43 9.01
N ILE A 122 -3.92 15.67 8.64
CA ILE A 122 -2.68 16.37 8.95
C ILE A 122 -2.98 17.76 9.48
N ASN A 123 -2.15 18.26 10.40
CA ASN A 123 -2.23 19.64 10.87
C ASN A 123 -1.06 20.45 10.28
N LEU A 124 -1.39 21.41 9.41
CA LEU A 124 -0.39 22.21 8.71
C LEU A 124 0.49 23.05 9.64
N ASN A 125 0.06 23.34 10.87
CA ASN A 125 0.90 24.06 11.84
C ASN A 125 2.19 23.29 12.17
N GLY A 126 2.11 21.95 12.29
CA GLY A 126 3.29 21.12 12.50
C GLY A 126 4.13 21.01 11.23
N PHE A 127 3.47 20.72 10.10
CA PHE A 127 4.13 20.58 8.79
C PHE A 127 4.92 21.83 8.38
N LEU A 128 4.33 23.02 8.53
CA LEU A 128 4.93 24.31 8.21
C LEU A 128 5.86 24.83 9.32
N GLY A 129 6.01 24.12 10.44
CA GLY A 129 6.89 24.50 11.54
C GLY A 129 6.41 25.69 12.37
N LEU A 130 5.12 26.00 12.34
CA LEU A 130 4.50 27.09 13.11
C LEU A 130 4.25 26.71 14.58
N ASP A 131 4.07 25.42 14.85
CA ASP A 131 3.89 24.88 16.20
C ASP A 131 4.71 23.59 16.37
N SER A 132 5.73 23.65 17.24
CA SER A 132 6.61 22.51 17.52
C SER A 132 5.96 21.40 18.37
N SER A 133 4.83 21.68 19.04
CA SER A 133 4.08 20.68 19.80
C SER A 133 3.19 19.80 18.91
N VAL A 134 2.97 20.22 17.67
CA VAL A 134 2.13 19.52 16.69
C VAL A 134 2.99 18.59 15.84
N ARG A 135 2.60 17.30 15.77
CA ARG A 135 3.24 16.33 14.86
C ARG A 135 3.18 16.82 13.41
N LYS A 136 4.28 16.63 12.66
CA LYS A 136 4.39 16.99 11.24
C LYS A 136 3.69 16.02 10.29
N GLY A 137 3.66 14.72 10.62
CA GLY A 137 3.02 13.67 9.81
C GLY A 137 1.53 13.47 10.14
N ALA A 138 0.99 12.33 9.69
CA ALA A 138 -0.40 11.95 9.93
C ALA A 138 -0.76 11.98 11.43
N LYS A 139 -1.91 12.62 11.75
CA LYS A 139 -2.58 12.45 13.04
C LYS A 139 -3.39 11.16 13.05
N SER A 140 -4.14 10.91 11.98
CA SER A 140 -4.89 9.67 11.79
C SER A 140 -5.07 9.38 10.30
N ILE A 141 -5.07 8.10 9.96
CA ILE A 141 -5.57 7.61 8.66
C ILE A 141 -6.81 6.78 8.99
N ARG A 142 -7.96 7.19 8.47
CA ARG A 142 -9.23 6.45 8.63
C ARG A 142 -9.56 5.74 7.34
N VAL A 143 -10.04 4.51 7.46
CA VAL A 143 -10.42 3.67 6.33
C VAL A 143 -11.75 3.01 6.67
N ASP A 144 -12.78 3.32 5.89
CA ASP A 144 -14.02 2.56 5.88
C ASP A 144 -13.89 1.49 4.81
N VAL A 145 -14.05 0.22 5.21
CA VAL A 145 -13.86 -0.94 4.33
C VAL A 145 -15.23 -1.52 4.00
N HIS A 146 -15.56 -1.55 2.70
CA HIS A 146 -16.77 -2.16 2.20
C HIS A 146 -16.42 -3.46 1.47
N LEU A 147 -16.94 -4.57 2.00
CA LEU A 147 -16.81 -5.90 1.38
C LEU A 147 -18.16 -6.36 0.88
N GLU A 148 -18.20 -6.83 -0.36
CA GLU A 148 -19.37 -7.49 -0.92
C GLU A 148 -19.08 -8.97 -1.15
N SER A 149 -20.00 -9.83 -0.73
CA SER A 149 -20.01 -11.25 -1.05
C SER A 149 -21.45 -11.76 -1.03
N LYS A 150 -21.83 -12.53 -2.06
CA LYS A 150 -23.11 -13.22 -2.14
C LYS A 150 -23.15 -14.52 -1.35
N SER A 151 -22.00 -15.09 -1.03
CA SER A 151 -21.88 -16.43 -0.44
C SER A 151 -21.39 -16.41 1.01
N ALA A 152 -20.71 -15.36 1.45
CA ALA A 152 -20.25 -15.21 2.82
C ALA A 152 -21.27 -14.51 3.72
N SER A 153 -21.29 -14.92 4.99
CA SER A 153 -22.00 -14.24 6.06
C SER A 153 -21.33 -12.91 6.42
N ARG A 154 -22.09 -12.02 7.07
CA ARG A 154 -21.55 -10.74 7.54
C ARG A 154 -20.43 -10.95 8.57
N GLU A 155 -20.57 -11.94 9.44
CA GLU A 155 -19.61 -12.28 10.46
C GLU A 155 -18.26 -12.72 9.85
N GLU A 156 -18.28 -13.47 8.75
CA GLU A 156 -17.07 -13.84 8.02
C GLU A 156 -16.38 -12.62 7.40
N LEU A 157 -17.14 -11.69 6.83
CA LEU A 157 -16.59 -10.45 6.27
C LEU A 157 -16.00 -9.54 7.36
N GLU A 158 -16.67 -9.41 8.51
CA GLU A 158 -16.16 -8.64 9.65
C GLU A 158 -14.89 -9.29 10.23
N ALA A 159 -14.82 -10.62 10.27
CA ALA A 159 -13.61 -11.34 10.66
C ALA A 159 -12.44 -11.06 9.71
N LEU A 160 -12.67 -11.04 8.38
CA LEU A 160 -11.65 -10.66 7.39
C LEU A 160 -11.10 -9.25 7.66
N VAL A 161 -11.95 -8.26 7.86
CA VAL A 161 -11.53 -6.86 8.13
C VAL A 161 -10.76 -6.74 9.45
N SER A 162 -11.20 -7.45 10.49
CA SER A 162 -10.54 -7.46 11.80
C SER A 162 -9.14 -8.07 11.74
N GLU A 163 -9.00 -9.19 11.02
CA GLU A 163 -7.73 -9.90 10.86
C GLU A 163 -6.77 -9.19 9.89
N MET A 164 -7.27 -8.50 8.86
CA MET A 164 -6.47 -7.84 7.82
C MET A 164 -5.39 -6.92 8.40
N LYS A 165 -5.71 -6.14 9.44
CA LYS A 165 -4.76 -5.18 10.04
C LYS A 165 -3.48 -5.86 10.54
N LYS A 166 -3.58 -7.12 10.99
CA LYS A 166 -2.43 -7.91 11.47
C LYS A 166 -1.61 -8.53 10.34
N ASN A 167 -2.18 -8.61 9.14
CA ASN A 167 -1.59 -9.30 7.99
C ASN A 167 -1.14 -8.34 6.88
N SER A 168 -1.39 -7.04 7.03
CA SER A 168 -1.04 -6.02 6.04
C SER A 168 0.34 -5.38 6.35
N PRO A 169 1.37 -5.60 5.50
CA PRO A 169 2.69 -5.02 5.72
C PRO A 169 2.71 -3.48 5.69
N ILE A 170 1.88 -2.86 4.85
CA ILE A 170 1.81 -1.39 4.77
C ILE A 170 1.07 -0.81 5.98
N HIS A 171 0.04 -1.49 6.50
CA HIS A 171 -0.55 -1.09 7.77
C HIS A 171 0.47 -1.11 8.90
N ASP A 172 1.22 -2.21 9.04
CA ASP A 172 2.27 -2.35 10.03
C ASP A 172 3.31 -1.22 9.90
N THR A 173 3.78 -0.94 8.68
CA THR A 173 4.72 0.15 8.37
C THR A 173 4.20 1.53 8.82
N LEU A 174 2.90 1.80 8.64
CA LEU A 174 2.30 3.09 8.98
C LEU A 174 1.90 3.22 10.46
N ALA A 175 1.59 2.10 11.11
CA ALA A 175 1.15 2.06 12.50
C ALA A 175 2.30 1.95 13.50
N ASN A 176 3.48 1.48 13.06
CA ASN A 176 4.63 1.22 13.92
C ASN A 176 5.88 2.04 13.50
N PRO A 177 6.83 2.30 14.42
CA PRO A 177 8.10 2.93 14.07
C PRO A 177 8.93 2.08 13.11
N VAL A 178 9.47 2.72 12.07
CA VAL A 178 10.39 2.12 11.10
C VAL A 178 11.64 2.99 10.98
N ASP A 179 12.81 2.38 10.93
CA ASP A 179 14.07 3.09 10.72
C ASP A 179 14.19 3.60 9.29
N VAL A 180 14.12 4.93 9.13
CA VAL A 180 14.29 5.61 7.84
C VAL A 180 15.69 6.24 7.79
N ILE A 181 16.61 5.58 7.11
CA ILE A 181 18.02 6.00 7.04
C ILE A 181 18.22 6.91 5.83
N THR A 182 18.53 8.18 6.07
CA THR A 182 18.83 9.17 5.02
C THR A 182 20.29 9.59 5.11
N ARG A 183 20.99 9.64 3.96
CA ARG A 183 22.36 10.16 3.85
C ARG A 183 22.53 11.05 2.63
N LEU A 184 23.41 12.03 2.73
CA LEU A 184 23.98 12.68 1.55
C LEU A 184 24.97 11.68 0.91
N ALA A 185 24.76 11.38 -0.37
CA ALA A 185 25.54 10.40 -1.12
C ALA A 185 26.47 11.08 -2.11
#